data_AF-A0A1U8Q540-F1
#
_entry.id   AF-A0A1U8Q540-F1
#
_cell.length_a   1.000
_cell.length_b   1.000
_cell.length_c   1.000
_cell.angle_alpha   90.00
_cell.angle_beta   90.00
_cell.angle_gamma   90.00
#
_symmetry.space_group_name_H-M   'P 1'
#
loop_
_entity.id
_entity.type
_entity.pdbx_description
1 polymer ?
#
loop_
_entity_poly.entity_id
_entity_poly.type
_entity_poly.pdbx_seq_one_letter_code
_entity_poly.pdbx_strand_id
1 'polypeptide(L)'
;MEGLVHFLAFFDMFRMVWKSASMLKTLDRYQKCSYGALETSQPAKETQSSYQEYLKLKARVEVLQRSQRNLLGEDLGPLTTKELEQLEHQLEMSLKQIRSTKTQLMLDQLSDLQRKEQMLQEANRTLKRKLEESSCENPLRLTWEAGGQNISYSRQAAQSEGFFQPLECNSTLQIGYNPVGPDQITVTTPTQNVNGFIPGWML
;
A
#
# COMPACT_ATOMS: atom_id res chain seq x y z
N MET A 1 -48.97 47.82 35.51
CA MET A 1 -49.21 47.07 36.76
C MET A 1 -49.58 45.62 36.49
N GLU A 2 -50.43 45.31 35.50
CA GLU A 2 -50.92 43.95 35.23
C GLU A 2 -49.83 42.91 34.87
N GLY A 3 -48.79 43.28 34.10
CA GLY A 3 -47.71 42.36 33.74
C GLY A 3 -46.87 41.87 34.93
N LEU A 4 -46.71 42.71 35.96
CA LEU A 4 -45.98 42.38 37.18
C LEU A 4 -46.77 41.40 38.05
N VAL A 5 -48.10 41.51 38.04
CA VAL A 5 -49.02 40.59 38.72
C VAL A 5 -48.98 39.21 38.06
N HIS A 6 -48.99 39.14 36.72
CA HIS A 6 -48.84 37.87 36.00
C HIS A 6 -47.49 37.19 36.25
N PHE A 7 -46.41 37.97 36.30
CA PHE A 7 -45.07 37.44 36.57
C PHE A 7 -44.97 36.86 38.00
N LEU A 8 -45.50 37.57 39.00
CA LEU A 8 -45.55 37.08 40.38
C LEU A 8 -46.41 35.83 40.52
N ALA A 9 -47.58 35.79 39.86
CA ALA A 9 -48.46 34.62 39.87
C ALA A 9 -47.80 33.39 39.23
N PHE A 10 -47.07 33.57 38.12
CA PHE A 10 -46.31 32.50 37.49
C PHE A 10 -45.17 32.00 38.40
N PHE A 11 -44.45 32.92 39.04
CA PHE A 11 -43.38 32.59 39.96
C PHE A 11 -43.88 31.83 41.20
N ASP A 12 -45.01 32.24 41.78
CA ASP A 12 -45.61 31.55 42.92
C ASP A 12 -46.20 30.19 42.54
N MET A 13 -46.82 30.07 41.37
CA MET A 13 -47.26 28.79 40.83
C MET A 13 -46.08 27.84 40.63
N PHE A 14 -44.98 28.32 40.03
CA PHE A 14 -43.76 27.54 39.87
C PHE A 14 -43.17 27.12 41.23
N ARG A 15 -43.14 28.05 42.20
CA ARG A 15 -42.66 27.78 43.57
C ARG A 15 -43.52 26.74 44.28
N MET A 16 -44.85 26.77 44.09
CA MET A 16 -45.78 25.80 44.65
C MET A 16 -45.57 24.41 44.04
N VAL A 17 -45.42 24.34 42.72
CA VAL A 17 -45.15 23.09 42.00
C VAL A 17 -43.79 22.50 42.41
N TRP A 18 -42.76 23.32 42.56
CA TRP A 18 -41.42 22.90 43.01
C TRP A 18 -41.42 22.33 44.43
N LYS A 19 -42.18 22.96 45.34
CA LYS A 19 -42.33 22.48 46.73
C LYS A 19 -43.33 21.33 46.87
N SER A 20 -44.04 20.96 45.81
CA SER A 20 -44.99 19.86 45.87
C SER A 20 -44.23 18.54 46.10
N ALA A 21 -44.70 17.76 47.08
CA ALA A 21 -44.09 16.48 47.42
C ALA A 21 -44.10 15.51 46.23
N SER A 22 -45.05 15.63 45.29
CA SER A 22 -45.12 14.81 44.07
C SER A 22 -44.02 15.17 43.06
N MET A 23 -43.71 16.45 42.88
CA MET A 23 -42.61 16.91 42.02
C MET A 23 -41.26 16.50 42.61
N LEU A 24 -41.06 16.74 43.91
CA LEU A 24 -39.87 16.29 44.64
C LEU A 24 -39.69 14.77 44.57
N LYS A 25 -40.76 13.98 44.75
CA LYS A 25 -40.72 12.50 44.59
C LYS A 25 -40.42 12.07 43.16
N THR A 26 -40.89 12.82 42.16
CA THR A 26 -40.62 12.51 40.76
C THR A 26 -39.17 12.85 40.40
N LEU A 27 -38.65 13.95 40.92
CA LEU A 27 -37.26 14.36 40.76
C LEU A 27 -36.30 13.42 41.51
N ASP A 28 -36.65 12.97 42.71
CA ASP A 28 -35.91 11.94 43.48
C ASP A 28 -35.92 10.58 42.77
N ARG A 29 -37.07 10.16 42.20
CA ARG A 29 -37.13 8.97 41.33
C ARG A 29 -36.28 9.13 40.08
N TYR A 30 -36.30 10.31 39.44
CA TYR A 30 -35.48 10.57 38.26
C TYR A 30 -33.98 10.54 38.60
N GLN A 31 -33.59 11.13 39.72
CA GLN A 31 -32.21 11.08 40.22
C GLN A 31 -31.78 9.64 40.54
N LYS A 32 -32.62 8.85 41.20
CA LYS A 32 -32.35 7.44 41.51
C LYS A 32 -32.32 6.55 40.27
N CYS A 33 -33.15 6.80 39.25
CA CYS A 33 -33.11 6.05 38.00
C CYS A 33 -31.95 6.48 37.09
N SER A 34 -31.63 7.77 37.05
CA SER A 34 -30.60 8.33 36.18
C SER A 34 -29.18 8.13 36.74
N TYR A 35 -29.01 8.20 38.06
CA TYR A 35 -27.70 8.08 38.73
C TYR A 35 -27.60 6.82 39.60
N GLY A 36 -28.69 6.29 40.15
CA GLY A 36 -28.65 5.04 40.91
C GLY A 36 -28.36 3.81 40.04
N ALA A 37 -28.71 3.83 38.75
CA ALA A 37 -28.26 2.82 37.78
C ALA A 37 -26.76 2.95 37.45
N LEU A 38 -26.19 4.15 37.57
CA LEU A 38 -24.77 4.42 37.32
C LEU A 38 -23.88 4.02 38.50
N GLU A 39 -24.38 4.15 39.73
CA GLU A 39 -23.63 3.87 40.96
C GLU A 39 -23.67 2.40 41.41
N THR A 40 -24.73 1.64 41.08
CA THR A 40 -24.98 0.35 41.76
C THR A 40 -24.30 -0.87 41.11
N SER A 41 -23.81 -0.81 39.88
CA SER A 41 -23.05 -1.94 39.32
C SER A 41 -22.29 -1.54 38.05
N GLN A 42 -20.97 -1.39 38.16
CA GLN A 42 -20.01 -1.60 37.06
C GLN A 42 -19.54 -0.47 36.10
N PRO A 43 -20.22 0.67 35.80
CA PRO A 43 -19.79 1.51 34.68
C PRO A 43 -18.56 2.37 34.95
N ALA A 44 -18.36 2.90 36.16
CA ALA A 44 -17.19 3.73 36.46
C ALA A 44 -15.88 2.90 36.43
N LYS A 45 -15.92 1.67 36.97
CA LYS A 45 -14.78 0.75 36.98
C LYS A 45 -14.49 0.19 35.59
N GLU A 46 -15.51 -0.14 34.82
CA GLU A 46 -15.35 -0.59 33.41
C GLU A 46 -14.86 0.55 32.51
N THR A 47 -15.37 1.77 32.69
CA THR A 47 -14.92 2.95 31.93
C THR A 47 -13.46 3.28 32.27
N GLN A 48 -13.08 3.22 33.55
CA GLN A 48 -11.69 3.40 33.99
C GLN A 48 -10.77 2.29 33.44
N SER A 49 -11.22 1.04 33.47
CA SER A 49 -10.48 -0.09 32.89
C SER A 49 -10.32 0.06 31.38
N SER A 50 -11.38 0.43 30.66
CA SER A 50 -11.37 0.68 29.23
C SER A 50 -10.40 1.81 28.86
N TYR A 51 -10.42 2.91 29.63
CA TYR A 51 -9.47 4.00 29.45
C TYR A 51 -8.02 3.57 29.69
N GLN A 52 -7.77 2.74 30.71
CA GLN A 52 -6.44 2.20 30.97
C GLN A 52 -5.95 1.29 29.83
N GLU A 53 -6.82 0.42 29.29
CA GLU A 53 -6.50 -0.40 28.11
C GLU A 53 -6.25 0.45 26.86
N TYR A 54 -7.03 1.52 26.67
CA TYR A 54 -6.79 2.50 25.61
C TYR A 54 -5.40 3.14 25.76
N LEU A 55 -5.00 3.57 26.95
CA LEU A 55 -3.67 4.16 27.17
C LEU A 55 -2.55 3.15 26.88
N LYS A 56 -2.71 1.88 27.28
CA LYS A 56 -1.77 0.81 26.93
C LYS A 56 -1.67 0.62 25.42
N LEU A 57 -2.81 0.60 24.72
CA LEU A 57 -2.85 0.47 23.26
C LEU A 57 -2.20 1.67 22.58
N LYS A 58 -2.52 2.89 23.03
CA LYS A 58 -1.91 4.13 22.51
C LYS A 58 -0.39 4.10 22.65
N ALA A 59 0.12 3.71 23.82
CA ALA A 59 1.57 3.58 24.03
C ALA A 59 2.20 2.56 23.07
N ARG A 60 1.54 1.41 22.82
CA ARG A 60 2.00 0.42 21.84
C ARG A 60 2.05 0.98 20.42
N VAL A 61 1.03 1.74 20.01
CA VAL A 61 0.99 2.40 18.70
C VAL A 61 2.13 3.40 18.56
N GLU A 62 2.39 4.22 19.58
CA GLU A 62 3.49 5.19 19.55
C GLU A 62 4.87 4.51 19.45
N VAL A 63 5.07 3.40 20.15
CA VAL A 63 6.30 2.59 20.03
C VAL A 63 6.42 2.00 18.61
N LEU A 64 5.34 1.47 18.06
CA LEU A 64 5.35 0.88 16.72
C LEU A 64 5.63 1.93 15.64
N GLN A 65 5.00 3.11 15.73
CA GLN A 65 5.23 4.23 14.81
C GLN A 65 6.67 4.75 14.91
N ARG A 66 7.24 4.83 16.12
CA ARG A 66 8.66 5.17 16.31
C ARG A 66 9.56 4.11 15.67
N SER A 67 9.27 2.83 15.89
CA SER A 67 10.02 1.72 15.26
C SER A 67 9.97 1.79 13.73
N GLN A 68 8.81 2.07 13.15
CA GLN A 68 8.67 2.26 11.71
C GLN A 68 9.54 3.40 11.18
N ARG A 69 9.51 4.57 11.82
CA ARG A 69 10.37 5.71 11.46
C ARG A 69 11.85 5.32 11.52
N ASN A 70 12.27 4.65 12.59
CA ASN A 70 13.64 4.15 12.70
C ASN A 70 14.02 3.20 11.55
N LEU A 71 13.14 2.25 11.19
CA LEU A 71 13.35 1.34 10.05
C LEU A 71 13.45 2.07 8.71
N LEU A 72 12.82 3.24 8.59
CA LEU A 72 12.92 4.14 7.43
C LEU A 72 14.15 5.07 7.49
N GLY A 73 14.95 4.98 8.55
CA GLY A 73 16.12 5.83 8.77
C GLY A 73 15.80 7.22 9.35
N GLU A 74 14.58 7.41 9.86
CA GLU A 74 14.13 8.65 10.47
C GLU A 74 14.29 8.60 12.00
N ASP A 75 14.39 9.77 12.64
CA ASP A 75 14.43 9.94 14.11
C ASP A 75 15.42 9.05 14.84
N LEU A 76 16.61 8.85 14.26
CA LEU A 76 17.64 7.95 14.81
C LEU A 76 18.41 8.53 16.00
N GLY A 77 18.36 9.84 16.21
CA GLY A 77 19.13 10.55 17.25
C GLY A 77 18.97 10.02 18.70
N PRO A 78 17.77 9.57 19.12
CA PRO A 78 17.57 8.99 20.45
C PRO A 78 18.11 7.56 20.62
N LEU A 79 18.53 6.86 19.56
CA LEU A 79 19.04 5.50 19.66
C LEU A 79 20.50 5.50 20.13
N THR A 80 20.84 4.52 20.95
CA THR A 80 22.22 4.22 21.30
C THR A 80 22.94 3.49 20.16
N THR A 81 24.28 3.50 20.17
CA THR A 81 25.09 2.79 19.17
C THR A 81 24.71 1.31 19.05
N LYS A 82 24.47 0.64 20.19
CA LYS A 82 24.06 -0.77 20.22
C LYS A 82 22.69 -1.00 19.57
N GLU A 83 21.73 -0.12 19.82
CA GLU A 83 20.41 -0.22 19.18
C GLU A 83 20.48 0.06 17.69
N LEU A 84 21.37 0.95 17.26
CA LEU A 84 21.61 1.25 15.85
C LEU A 84 22.25 0.07 15.12
N GLU A 85 23.24 -0.60 15.72
CA GLU A 85 23.84 -1.84 15.19
C GLU A 85 22.80 -2.96 15.07
N GLN A 86 21.90 -3.09 16.06
CA GLN A 86 20.81 -4.06 16.00
C GLN A 86 19.82 -3.76 14.87
N LEU A 87 19.48 -2.48 14.68
CA LEU A 87 18.60 -2.03 13.61
C LEU A 87 19.22 -2.28 12.22
N GLU A 88 20.50 -1.95 12.05
CA GLU A 88 21.26 -2.23 10.83
C GLU A 88 21.27 -3.72 10.52
N HIS A 89 21.61 -4.55 11.51
CA HIS A 89 21.63 -6.00 11.33
C HIS A 89 20.24 -6.55 10.95
N GLN A 90 19.17 -6.04 11.58
CA GLN A 90 17.80 -6.44 11.25
C GLN A 90 17.44 -6.10 9.80
N LEU A 91 17.82 -4.91 9.33
CA LEU A 91 17.58 -4.46 7.96
C LEU A 91 18.40 -5.28 6.97
N GLU A 92 19.68 -5.56 7.26
CA GLU A 92 20.55 -6.37 6.42
C GLU A 92 19.98 -7.79 6.23
N MET A 93 19.59 -8.44 7.33
CA MET A 93 19.04 -9.79 7.30
C MET A 93 17.71 -9.84 6.51
N SER A 94 16.83 -8.87 6.74
CA SER A 94 15.55 -8.76 6.04
C SER A 94 15.74 -8.51 4.55
N LEU A 95 16.68 -7.62 4.17
CA LEU A 95 17.01 -7.32 2.78
C LEU A 95 17.61 -8.54 2.08
N LYS A 96 18.51 -9.28 2.75
CA LYS A 96 19.06 -10.54 2.25
C LYS A 96 17.96 -11.56 1.99
N GLN A 97 17.01 -11.70 2.91
CA GLN A 97 15.86 -12.60 2.75
C GLN A 97 14.99 -12.19 1.54
N ILE A 98 14.62 -10.91 1.44
CA ILE A 98 13.82 -10.40 0.32
C ILE A 98 14.50 -10.67 -1.03
N ARG A 99 15.81 -10.38 -1.13
CA ARG A 99 16.59 -10.64 -2.35
C ARG A 99 16.63 -12.13 -2.69
N SER A 100 16.85 -12.98 -1.68
CA SER A 100 16.87 -14.43 -1.86
C SER A 100 15.52 -14.94 -2.38
N THR A 101 14.42 -14.58 -1.72
CA THR A 101 13.06 -14.98 -2.12
C THR A 101 12.72 -14.48 -3.53
N LYS A 102 13.05 -13.22 -3.86
CA LYS A 102 12.82 -12.66 -5.20
C LYS A 102 13.61 -13.42 -6.27
N THR A 103 14.88 -13.72 -5.99
CA THR A 103 15.74 -14.46 -6.92
C THR A 103 15.21 -15.87 -7.14
N GLN A 104 14.85 -16.58 -6.06
CA GLN A 104 14.30 -17.92 -6.16
C GLN A 104 13.01 -17.93 -6.99
N LEU A 105 12.08 -17.00 -6.73
CA LEU A 105 10.85 -16.88 -7.50
C LEU A 105 11.12 -16.67 -9.00
N MET A 106 12.08 -15.81 -9.35
CA MET A 106 12.45 -15.57 -10.75
C MET A 106 13.07 -16.82 -11.41
N LEU A 107 13.90 -17.57 -10.69
CA LEU A 107 14.48 -18.82 -11.18
C LEU A 107 13.42 -19.90 -11.39
N ASP A 108 12.46 -20.01 -10.47
CA ASP A 108 11.35 -20.95 -10.58
C ASP A 108 10.50 -20.62 -11.82
N GLN A 109 10.14 -19.34 -12.01
CA GLN A 109 9.41 -18.87 -13.19
C GLN A 109 10.17 -19.13 -14.49
N LEU A 110 11.48 -18.87 -14.52
CA LEU A 110 12.31 -19.16 -15.67
C LEU A 110 12.29 -20.65 -16.01
N SER A 111 12.44 -21.52 -15.01
CA SER A 111 12.46 -22.97 -15.19
C SER A 111 11.12 -23.50 -15.73
N ASP A 112 10.00 -22.96 -15.26
CA ASP A 112 8.66 -23.33 -15.72
C ASP A 112 8.41 -22.89 -17.16
N LEU A 113 8.88 -21.69 -17.54
CA LEU A 113 8.78 -21.20 -18.91
C LEU A 113 9.65 -22.02 -19.86
N GLN A 114 10.88 -22.36 -19.46
CA GLN A 114 11.76 -23.24 -20.25
C GLN A 114 11.14 -24.63 -20.47
N ARG A 115 10.50 -25.20 -19.43
CA ARG A 115 9.78 -26.47 -19.56
C ARG A 115 8.62 -26.37 -20.55
N LYS A 116 7.82 -25.30 -20.46
CA LYS A 116 6.71 -25.04 -21.39
C LYS A 116 7.21 -24.85 -22.83
N GLU A 117 8.29 -24.11 -23.02
CA GLU A 117 8.92 -23.93 -24.33
C GLU A 117 9.32 -25.28 -24.93
N GLN A 118 10.02 -26.13 -24.17
CA GLN A 118 10.44 -27.45 -24.64
C GLN A 118 9.24 -28.32 -25.06
N MET A 119 8.19 -28.38 -24.24
CA MET A 119 6.97 -29.12 -24.56
C MET A 119 6.30 -28.61 -25.84
N LEU A 120 6.21 -27.29 -26.02
CA LEU A 120 5.63 -26.69 -27.22
C LEU A 120 6.48 -26.95 -28.45
N GLN A 121 7.81 -26.88 -28.33
CA GLN A 121 8.74 -27.19 -29.42
C GLN A 121 8.62 -28.66 -29.86
N GLU A 122 8.45 -29.60 -28.92
CA GLU A 122 8.22 -31.02 -29.22
C GLU A 122 6.88 -31.27 -29.90
N ALA A 123 5.80 -30.66 -29.38
CA ALA A 123 4.48 -30.75 -30.00
C ALA A 123 4.49 -30.16 -31.41
N ASN A 124 5.13 -29.00 -31.62
CA ASN A 124 5.24 -28.35 -32.92
C ASN A 124 6.05 -29.20 -33.92
N ARG A 125 7.17 -29.78 -33.48
CA ARG A 125 7.96 -30.74 -34.28
C ARG A 125 7.12 -31.95 -34.71
N THR A 126 6.31 -32.48 -33.80
CA THR A 126 5.43 -33.63 -34.07
C THR A 126 4.34 -33.26 -35.09
N LEU A 127 3.71 -32.10 -34.94
CA LEU A 127 2.69 -31.62 -35.89
C LEU A 127 3.26 -31.35 -37.28
N LYS A 128 4.45 -30.75 -37.38
CA LYS A 128 5.14 -30.55 -38.66
C LYS A 128 5.38 -31.86 -39.40
N ARG A 129 5.88 -32.88 -38.70
CA ARG A 129 6.09 -34.21 -39.28
C ARG A 129 4.78 -34.83 -39.78
N LYS A 130 3.70 -34.76 -39.00
CA LYS A 130 2.38 -35.26 -39.41
C LYS A 130 1.82 -34.51 -40.63
N LEU A 131 2.07 -33.20 -40.74
CA LEU A 131 1.64 -32.41 -41.89
C LEU A 131 2.40 -32.82 -43.16
N GLU A 132 3.70 -33.10 -43.05
CA GLU A 132 4.54 -33.60 -44.15
C GLU A 132 4.07 -34.99 -44.61
N GLU A 133 3.82 -35.91 -43.66
CA GLU A 133 3.30 -37.26 -43.93
C GLU A 133 1.93 -37.21 -44.62
N SER A 134 0.97 -36.46 -44.07
CA SER A 134 -0.38 -36.32 -44.66
C SER A 134 -0.41 -35.56 -46.00
N SER A 135 0.56 -34.67 -46.24
CA SER A 135 0.71 -34.00 -47.53
C SER A 135 1.30 -34.92 -48.61
N CYS A 136 2.01 -35.98 -48.22
CA CYS A 136 2.57 -36.97 -49.14
C CYS A 136 1.54 -38.06 -49.50
N GLU A 137 0.57 -38.32 -48.62
CA GLU A 137 -0.50 -39.31 -48.84
C GLU A 137 -1.72 -38.77 -49.60
N ASN A 138 -1.80 -37.46 -49.85
CA ASN A 138 -2.97 -36.83 -50.45
C ASN A 138 -2.60 -36.04 -51.73
N PRO A 139 -2.78 -36.61 -52.94
CA PRO A 139 -2.48 -35.91 -54.20
C PRO A 139 -3.34 -34.65 -54.44
N LEU A 140 -4.40 -34.47 -53.65
CA LEU A 140 -5.37 -33.38 -53.80
C LEU A 140 -4.87 -32.00 -53.32
N ARG A 141 -3.73 -31.93 -52.63
CA ARG A 141 -3.15 -30.64 -52.20
C ARG A 141 -2.44 -29.88 -53.33
N LEU A 142 -2.03 -30.57 -54.40
CA LEU A 142 -1.42 -29.92 -55.58
C LEU A 142 -2.43 -29.11 -56.41
N THR A 143 -3.74 -29.31 -56.20
CA THR A 143 -4.80 -28.64 -56.97
C THR A 143 -5.11 -27.22 -56.47
N TRP A 144 -4.86 -26.91 -55.20
CA TRP A 144 -5.20 -25.60 -54.62
C TRP A 144 -4.10 -24.55 -54.79
N GLU A 145 -2.86 -24.95 -55.08
CA GLU A 145 -1.75 -24.03 -55.36
C GLU A 145 -1.65 -23.63 -56.85
N ALA A 146 -2.33 -24.32 -57.76
CA ALA A 146 -2.30 -24.05 -59.20
C ALA A 146 -3.32 -22.99 -59.68
N GLY A 147 -4.27 -22.57 -58.82
CA GLY A 147 -5.41 -21.73 -59.21
C GLY A 147 -5.30 -20.23 -58.89
N GLY A 148 -4.12 -19.71 -58.55
CA GLY A 148 -4.00 -18.35 -58.01
C GLY A 148 -2.72 -17.62 -58.36
N GLN A 149 -2.27 -17.69 -59.62
CA GLN A 149 -1.29 -16.74 -60.12
C GLN A 149 -2.00 -15.49 -60.63
N ASN A 150 -1.54 -14.35 -60.13
CA ASN A 150 -1.76 -12.99 -60.64
C ASN A 150 -2.95 -12.20 -60.06
N ILE A 151 -2.73 -11.61 -58.89
CA ILE A 151 -3.20 -10.25 -58.63
C ILE A 151 -2.02 -9.46 -58.06
N SER A 152 -1.43 -8.63 -58.91
CA SER A 152 -0.50 -7.57 -58.51
C SER A 152 -1.29 -6.48 -57.79
N TYR A 153 -1.02 -6.26 -56.51
CA TYR A 153 -1.18 -4.94 -55.89
C TYR A 153 0.03 -4.69 -54.98
N SER A 154 0.84 -3.73 -55.41
CA SER A 154 1.51 -2.75 -54.55
C SER A 154 2.47 -3.28 -53.48
N ARG A 155 3.74 -3.39 -53.86
CA ARG A 155 4.86 -3.14 -52.95
C ARG A 155 4.76 -1.68 -52.47
N GLN A 156 4.15 -1.44 -51.31
CA GLN A 156 4.27 -0.18 -50.56
C GLN A 156 4.80 -0.51 -49.17
N ALA A 157 6.05 -0.10 -48.93
CA ALA A 157 6.54 0.13 -47.59
C ALA A 157 5.70 1.26 -46.98
N ALA A 158 4.92 0.95 -45.96
CA ALA A 158 4.25 1.94 -45.13
C ALA A 158 4.40 1.53 -43.67
N GLN A 159 4.98 2.46 -42.92
CA GLN A 159 5.29 2.42 -41.51
C GLN A 159 3.98 2.39 -40.68
N SER A 160 3.96 1.60 -39.61
CA SER A 160 3.10 1.80 -38.43
C SER A 160 3.71 0.94 -37.31
N GLU A 161 4.60 1.53 -36.52
CA GLU A 161 4.32 2.03 -35.16
C GLU A 161 4.14 0.92 -34.10
N GLY A 162 5.25 0.63 -33.42
CA GLY A 162 5.33 0.67 -31.96
C GLY A 162 4.75 -0.49 -31.17
N PHE A 163 5.53 -1.55 -30.94
CA PHE A 163 5.51 -2.21 -29.62
C PHE A 163 6.73 -3.09 -29.27
N PHE A 164 7.93 -2.84 -29.79
CA PHE A 164 9.12 -3.46 -29.21
C PHE A 164 10.29 -2.49 -29.27
N GLN A 165 10.64 -1.95 -28.11
CA GLN A 165 11.91 -1.27 -27.92
C GLN A 165 12.89 -2.28 -27.32
N PRO A 166 13.96 -2.65 -28.04
CA PRO A 166 15.09 -3.35 -27.43
C PRO A 166 15.66 -2.43 -26.36
N LEU A 167 15.63 -2.87 -25.10
CA LEU A 167 16.32 -2.17 -24.03
C LEU A 167 17.83 -2.30 -24.31
N GLU A 168 18.42 -1.27 -24.90
CA GLU A 168 19.86 -1.07 -24.84
C GLU A 168 20.24 -0.92 -23.36
N CYS A 169 21.00 -1.89 -22.86
CA CYS A 169 21.62 -1.86 -21.55
C CYS A 169 22.57 -0.68 -21.44
N ASN A 170 22.05 0.51 -21.14
CA ASN A 170 22.87 1.61 -20.69
C ASN A 170 23.34 1.28 -19.28
N SER A 171 24.56 0.74 -19.20
CA SER A 171 25.32 0.63 -17.97
C SER A 171 25.68 2.03 -17.48
N THR A 172 24.73 2.72 -16.84
CA THR A 172 24.99 3.97 -16.12
C THR A 172 25.07 3.73 -14.60
N LEU A 173 25.65 2.60 -14.20
CA LEU A 173 26.27 2.46 -12.88
C LEU A 173 27.76 2.77 -13.03
N GLN A 174 28.08 4.03 -13.30
CA GLN A 174 29.37 4.56 -12.83
C GLN A 174 29.21 4.84 -11.34
N ILE A 175 29.33 3.78 -10.52
CA ILE A 175 29.81 3.95 -9.15
C ILE A 175 31.14 4.69 -9.29
N GLY A 176 31.16 5.93 -8.83
CA GLY A 176 32.32 6.81 -8.91
C GLY A 176 33.52 6.17 -8.23
N TYR A 177 34.44 5.67 -9.05
CA TYR A 177 35.82 5.45 -8.66
C TYR A 177 36.55 6.77 -8.87
N ASN A 178 36.91 7.46 -7.79
CA ASN A 178 37.77 8.64 -7.84
C ASN A 178 39.22 8.18 -8.02
N PRO A 179 39.92 8.51 -9.11
CA PRO A 179 41.37 8.59 -9.08
C PRO A 179 41.77 9.96 -8.49
N VAL A 180 42.54 9.89 -7.42
CA VAL A 180 43.25 11.01 -6.78
C VAL A 180 44.07 11.80 -7.81
N GLY A 181 43.92 13.14 -7.80
CA GLY A 181 44.85 14.10 -8.43
C GLY A 181 44.26 15.53 -8.48
N PRO A 182 45.04 16.61 -8.27
CA PRO A 182 44.62 17.73 -7.41
C PRO A 182 44.14 19.02 -8.14
N ASP A 183 43.59 19.92 -7.32
CA ASP A 183 43.39 21.38 -7.49
C ASP A 183 42.24 21.88 -8.39
N GLN A 184 41.14 22.37 -7.77
CA GLN A 184 40.81 23.80 -7.70
C GLN A 184 39.47 24.08 -6.99
N ILE A 185 39.50 25.17 -6.23
CA ILE A 185 38.47 25.77 -5.39
C ILE A 185 37.34 26.35 -6.27
N THR A 186 36.06 26.12 -5.97
CA THR A 186 34.98 27.14 -6.06
C THR A 186 33.74 26.71 -5.29
N VAL A 187 33.30 27.61 -4.41
CA VAL A 187 32.08 27.61 -3.59
C VAL A 187 30.87 27.94 -4.46
N THR A 188 29.75 27.23 -4.31
CA THR A 188 28.38 27.81 -4.38
C THR A 188 27.33 26.82 -3.88
N THR A 189 26.60 27.21 -2.82
CA THR A 189 25.19 26.87 -2.54
C THR A 189 24.39 28.20 -2.61
N PRO A 190 23.05 28.26 -2.49
CA PRO A 190 22.00 27.23 -2.54
C PRO A 190 20.84 27.59 -3.50
N THR A 191 19.99 26.62 -3.90
CA THR A 191 18.57 26.93 -4.21
C THR A 191 17.62 25.79 -3.84
N GLN A 192 16.81 26.13 -2.86
CA GLN A 192 15.49 25.62 -2.50
C GLN A 192 14.61 25.29 -3.74
N ASN A 193 14.04 24.08 -3.79
CA ASN A 193 12.88 23.80 -4.63
C ASN A 193 11.93 22.84 -3.91
N VAL A 194 10.75 23.38 -3.60
CA VAL A 194 9.60 22.72 -3.01
C VAL A 194 8.70 22.33 -4.18
N ASN A 195 8.53 21.04 -4.47
CA ASN A 195 7.31 20.53 -5.10
C ASN A 195 7.25 19.01 -5.04
N GLY A 196 6.16 18.51 -4.45
CA GLY A 196 5.88 17.10 -4.29
C GLY A 196 5.63 16.42 -5.62
N PHE A 197 6.48 15.45 -5.95
CA PHE A 197 6.19 14.41 -6.92
C PHE A 197 5.74 13.16 -6.16
N ILE A 198 4.46 12.81 -6.30
CA ILE A 198 3.96 11.49 -5.88
C ILE A 198 4.45 10.49 -6.94
N PRO A 199 5.24 9.46 -6.59
CA PRO A 199 5.74 8.53 -7.58
C PRO A 199 4.60 7.62 -8.10
N GLY A 200 4.65 7.29 -9.40
CA GLY A 200 3.60 6.57 -10.13
C GLY A 200 3.30 5.12 -9.71
N TRP A 201 3.86 4.62 -8.60
CA TRP A 201 3.40 3.37 -7.98
C TRP A 201 2.19 3.58 -7.06
N MET A 202 1.82 4.83 -6.81
CA MET A 202 0.69 5.21 -5.96
C MET A 202 -0.57 5.60 -6.76
N LEU A 203 -0.65 5.20 -8.04
CA LEU A 203 -1.86 5.28 -8.90
C LEU A 203 -2.37 3.87 -9.23
#